data_AF-Q6LGG8-F1
#
_entry.id   AF-Q6LGG8-F1
#
_cell.length_a   1.000
_cell.length_b   1.000
_cell.length_c   1.000
_cell.angle_alpha   90.00
_cell.angle_beta   90.00
_cell.angle_gamma   90.00
#
_symmetry.space_group_name_H-M   'P 1'
#
loop_
_entity.id
_entity.type
_entity.pdbx_description
1 polymer ?
#
loop_
_entity_poly.entity_id
_entity_poly.type
_entity_poly.pdbx_seq_one_letter_code
_entity_poly.pdbx_strand_id
1 'polypeptide(L)'
;MTSLIRFVYKYWIVITLFLLFIITFLSLSPQPSLPDVPGTDKTHHFIAYAALMFGVALRKPKNWLFIAVFFIFWSGGIELIQPYVNRYGEWFDLAANVGGLMCGAILASIINWIFPLTSNVNK
;
A
#
# COMPACT_ATOMS: atom_id res chain seq x y z
N MET A 1 -5.60 -1.50 21.30
CA MET A 1 -5.86 -1.70 19.85
C MET A 1 -7.19 -2.39 19.64
N THR A 2 -8.01 -1.91 18.69
CA THR A 2 -9.25 -2.59 18.29
C THR A 2 -8.96 -3.99 17.70
N SER A 3 -9.96 -4.86 17.62
CA SER A 3 -9.79 -6.21 17.06
C SER A 3 -9.30 -6.21 15.61
N LEU A 4 -9.72 -5.22 14.81
CA LEU A 4 -9.27 -5.06 13.43
C LEU A 4 -7.77 -4.72 13.34
N ILE A 5 -7.30 -3.75 14.12
CA ILE A 5 -5.87 -3.35 14.10
C ILE A 5 -5.00 -4.52 14.58
N ARG A 6 -5.45 -5.30 15.57
CA ARG A 6 -4.76 -6.53 16.02
C ARG A 6 -4.69 -7.58 14.91
N PHE A 7 -5.76 -7.75 14.14
CA PHE A 7 -5.78 -8.66 13.00
C PHE A 7 -4.76 -8.25 11.93
N VAL A 8 -4.76 -6.97 11.53
CA VAL A 8 -3.79 -6.43 10.55
C VAL A 8 -2.36 -6.59 11.06
N TYR A 9 -2.12 -6.27 12.33
CA TYR A 9 -0.81 -6.41 12.96
C TYR A 9 -0.31 -7.86 12.95
N LYS A 10 -1.18 -8.83 13.26
CA LYS A 10 -0.85 -10.26 13.33
C LYS A 10 -0.58 -10.86 11.95
N TYR A 11 -1.39 -10.51 10.95
CA TYR A 11 -1.33 -11.11 9.61
C TYR A 11 -0.71 -10.19 8.54
N TRP A 12 0.11 -9.22 8.96
CA TRP A 12 0.65 -8.18 8.09
C TRP A 12 1.35 -8.72 6.83
N ILE A 13 2.13 -9.81 6.93
CA ILE A 13 2.82 -10.41 5.76
C ILE A 13 1.81 -10.88 4.72
N VAL A 14 0.82 -11.67 5.15
CA VAL A 14 -0.19 -12.25 4.25
C VAL A 14 -0.99 -11.14 3.59
N ILE A 15 -1.41 -10.14 4.38
CA ILE A 15 -2.16 -8.99 3.89
C ILE A 15 -1.32 -8.19 2.88
N THR A 16 -0.05 -7.92 3.19
CA THR A 16 0.86 -7.18 2.30
C THR A 16 1.08 -7.92 0.99
N LEU A 17 1.37 -9.21 1.02
CA LEU A 17 1.58 -10.01 -0.19
C LEU A 17 0.30 -10.09 -1.04
N PHE A 18 -0.86 -10.26 -0.40
CA PHE A 18 -2.15 -10.29 -1.07
C PHE A 18 -2.48 -8.94 -1.73
N LEU A 19 -2.29 -7.82 -1.02
CA LEU A 19 -2.49 -6.48 -1.58
C LEU A 19 -1.52 -6.20 -2.72
N LEU A 20 -0.23 -6.54 -2.57
CA LEU A 20 0.76 -6.38 -3.62
C LEU A 20 0.40 -7.18 -4.88
N PHE A 21 -0.09 -8.42 -4.71
CA PHE A 21 -0.58 -9.25 -5.79
C PHE A 21 -1.76 -8.60 -6.51
N ILE A 22 -2.79 -8.16 -5.77
CA ILE A 22 -3.98 -7.50 -6.35
C ILE A 22 -3.56 -6.24 -7.11
N ILE A 23 -2.75 -5.38 -6.51
CA ILE A 23 -2.27 -4.14 -7.14
C ILE A 23 -1.55 -4.48 -8.44
N THR A 24 -0.61 -5.42 -8.41
CA THR A 24 0.16 -5.80 -9.61
C THR A 24 -0.74 -6.38 -10.69
N PHE A 25 -1.64 -7.29 -10.33
CA PHE A 25 -2.57 -7.93 -11.26
C PHE A 25 -3.48 -6.89 -11.92
N LEU A 26 -4.10 -6.01 -11.14
CA LEU A 26 -4.99 -4.98 -11.66
C LEU A 26 -4.23 -3.94 -12.50
N SER A 27 -3.04 -3.53 -12.08
CA SER A 27 -2.23 -2.54 -12.82
C SER A 27 -1.66 -3.07 -14.13
N LEU A 28 -1.52 -4.39 -14.29
CA LEU A 28 -1.02 -5.02 -15.52
C LEU A 28 -2.12 -5.68 -16.37
N SER A 29 -3.37 -5.68 -15.89
CA SER A 29 -4.51 -6.17 -16.66
C SER A 29 -4.84 -5.18 -17.77
N PRO A 30 -5.00 -5.61 -19.04
CA PRO A 30 -5.37 -4.72 -20.14
C PRO A 30 -6.63 -3.92 -19.80
N GLN A 31 -6.57 -2.61 -20.02
CA GLN A 31 -7.67 -1.71 -19.66
C GLN A 31 -7.94 -0.73 -20.80
N PRO A 32 -8.81 -1.12 -21.76
CA PRO A 32 -9.10 -0.31 -22.94
C PRO A 32 -9.91 0.96 -22.62
N SER A 33 -10.63 0.97 -21.50
CA SER A 33 -11.36 2.13 -20.98
C SER A 33 -11.30 2.16 -19.45
N LEU A 34 -11.46 3.34 -18.86
CA LEU A 34 -11.57 3.47 -17.41
C LEU A 34 -12.85 2.76 -16.92
N PRO A 35 -12.79 1.94 -15.86
CA PRO A 35 -13.96 1.37 -15.24
C PRO A 35 -14.82 2.49 -14.65
N ASP A 36 -16.15 2.32 -14.76
CA ASP A 36 -17.12 3.25 -14.18
C ASP A 36 -17.28 2.97 -12.68
N VAL A 37 -16.23 3.32 -11.93
CA VAL A 37 -16.18 3.24 -10.47
C VAL A 37 -15.97 4.62 -9.87
N PRO A 38 -16.58 4.94 -8.72
CA PRO A 38 -16.43 6.25 -8.09
C PRO A 38 -14.96 6.59 -7.78
N GLY A 39 -14.56 7.81 -8.13
CA GLY A 39 -13.20 8.31 -7.91
C GLY A 39 -12.37 8.31 -9.19
N THR A 40 -11.19 8.93 -9.12
CA THR A 40 -10.24 8.95 -10.24
C THR A 40 -9.31 7.75 -10.13
N ASP A 41 -8.76 7.32 -11.24
CA ASP A 41 -7.68 6.33 -11.29
C ASP A 41 -6.55 6.64 -10.27
N LYS A 42 -6.15 7.91 -10.16
CA LYS A 42 -5.11 8.39 -9.23
C LYS A 42 -5.54 8.24 -7.77
N THR A 43 -6.81 8.42 -7.46
CA THR A 43 -7.36 8.16 -6.10
C THR A 43 -7.29 6.67 -5.76
N HIS A 44 -7.57 5.77 -6.71
CA HIS A 44 -7.46 4.32 -6.50
C HIS A 44 -6.00 3.93 -6.24
N HIS A 45 -5.07 4.46 -7.03
CA HIS A 45 -3.62 4.32 -6.84
C HIS A 45 -3.18 4.77 -5.44
N PHE A 46 -3.57 5.98 -5.04
CA PHE A 46 -3.26 6.52 -3.71
C PHE A 46 -3.79 5.63 -2.57
N ILE A 47 -5.06 5.21 -2.62
CA ILE A 47 -5.69 4.39 -1.58
C ILE A 47 -5.04 3.01 -1.51
N ALA A 48 -4.77 2.39 -2.66
CA ALA A 48 -4.18 1.05 -2.72
C ALA A 48 -2.78 1.02 -2.08
N TYR A 49 -1.93 1.98 -2.43
CA TYR A 49 -0.58 2.08 -1.85
C TYR A 49 -0.59 2.55 -0.39
N ALA A 50 -1.57 3.37 0.02
CA ALA A 50 -1.77 3.69 1.43
C ALA A 50 -2.13 2.45 2.26
N ALA A 51 -3.05 1.61 1.77
CA ALA A 51 -3.43 0.36 2.44
C ALA A 51 -2.26 -0.63 2.52
N LEU A 52 -1.50 -0.77 1.42
CA LEU A 52 -0.32 -1.62 1.35
C LEU A 52 0.73 -1.20 2.38
N MET A 53 1.04 0.09 2.45
CA MET A 53 2.06 0.61 3.37
C MET A 53 1.59 0.63 4.81
N PHE A 54 0.30 0.87 5.06
CA PHE A 54 -0.27 0.90 6.40
C PHE A 54 0.02 -0.40 7.16
N GLY A 55 -0.21 -1.58 6.57
CA GLY A 55 0.07 -2.85 7.25
C GLY A 55 1.54 -3.03 7.63
N VAL A 56 2.46 -2.68 6.72
CA VAL A 56 3.91 -2.77 6.94
C VAL A 56 4.38 -1.79 8.02
N ALA A 57 3.97 -0.52 7.91
CA ALA A 57 4.34 0.53 8.86
C ALA A 57 3.70 0.31 10.23
N LEU A 58 2.49 -0.26 10.28
CA LEU A 58 1.80 -0.59 11.54
C LEU A 58 2.59 -1.66 12.30
N ARG A 59 3.05 -2.70 11.61
CA ARG A 59 3.89 -3.75 12.22
C ARG A 59 5.30 -3.26 12.53
N LYS A 60 5.86 -2.40 11.69
CA LYS A 60 7.22 -1.83 11.77
C LYS A 60 8.33 -2.88 11.98
N PRO A 61 8.47 -3.91 11.11
CA PRO A 61 9.61 -4.83 11.17
C PRO A 61 10.94 -4.08 11.01
N LYS A 62 12.07 -4.68 11.43
CA LYS A 62 13.40 -4.05 11.45
C LYS A 62 13.77 -3.32 10.15
N ASN A 63 13.37 -3.87 9.00
CA ASN A 63 13.72 -3.39 7.66
C ASN A 63 12.53 -2.77 6.92
N TRP A 64 11.50 -2.28 7.61
CA TRP A 64 10.27 -1.77 6.99
C TRP A 64 10.49 -0.63 5.98
N LEU A 65 11.53 0.20 6.16
CA LEU A 65 11.91 1.25 5.20
C LEU A 65 12.44 0.66 3.88
N PHE A 66 13.17 -0.45 3.92
CA PHE A 66 13.58 -1.15 2.70
C PHE A 66 12.37 -1.72 1.94
N ILE A 67 11.33 -2.15 2.67
CA ILE A 67 10.07 -2.59 2.06
C ILE A 67 9.36 -1.39 1.39
N ALA A 68 9.37 -0.22 2.02
CA ALA A 68 8.81 1.00 1.41
C ALA A 68 9.54 1.37 0.12
N VAL A 69 10.88 1.37 0.14
CA VAL A 69 11.72 1.62 -1.04
C VAL A 69 11.44 0.59 -2.13
N PHE A 70 11.32 -0.69 -1.76
CA PHE A 70 10.91 -1.73 -2.68
C PHE A 70 9.55 -1.44 -3.33
N PHE A 71 8.54 -0.98 -2.59
CA PHE A 71 7.25 -0.62 -3.18
C PHE A 71 7.33 0.54 -4.18
N ILE A 72 8.21 1.52 -3.95
CA ILE A 72 8.44 2.60 -4.91
C ILE A 72 9.01 2.05 -6.21
N PHE A 73 10.04 1.20 -6.13
CA PHE A 73 10.64 0.60 -7.32
C PHE A 73 9.70 -0.40 -8.02
N TRP A 74 8.93 -1.16 -7.25
CA TRP A 74 7.91 -2.06 -7.78
C TRP A 74 6.84 -1.29 -8.55
N SER A 75 6.35 -0.19 -7.97
CA SER A 75 5.41 0.72 -8.61
C SER A 75 5.96 1.31 -9.90
N GLY A 76 7.19 1.86 -9.86
CA GLY A 76 7.83 2.39 -11.07
C GLY A 76 8.06 1.33 -12.14
N GLY A 77 8.40 0.10 -11.74
CA GLY A 77 8.52 -1.04 -12.65
C GLY A 77 7.20 -1.38 -13.33
N ILE A 78 6.09 -1.35 -12.61
CA ILE A 78 4.74 -1.55 -13.18
C ILE A 78 4.45 -0.49 -14.25
N GLU A 79 4.68 0.81 -13.96
CA GLU A 79 4.46 1.90 -14.93
C GLU A 79 5.27 1.71 -16.22
N LEU A 80 6.51 1.21 -16.09
CA LEU A 80 7.36 0.90 -17.25
C LEU A 80 6.85 -0.31 -18.05
N ILE A 81 6.19 -1.27 -17.39
CA ILE A 81 5.67 -2.50 -18.03
C ILE A 81 4.30 -2.24 -18.69
N GLN A 82 3.49 -1.32 -18.17
CA GLN A 82 2.13 -1.05 -18.64
C GLN A 82 1.99 -0.86 -20.18
N PRO A 83 2.89 -0.13 -20.87
CA PRO A 83 2.83 0.00 -22.34
C PRO A 83 2.87 -1.34 -23.10
N TYR A 84 3.51 -2.36 -22.53
CA TYR A 84 3.63 -3.68 -23.14
C TYR A 84 2.41 -4.57 -22.95
N VAL A 85 1.42 -4.14 -22.16
CA VAL A 85 0.16 -4.86 -21.88
C VAL A 85 -1.09 -4.07 -22.30
N ASN A 86 -0.94 -3.16 -23.28
CA ASN A 86 -2.01 -2.28 -23.76
C ASN A 86 -2.59 -1.37 -22.65
N ARG A 87 -1.71 -0.79 -21.83
CA ARG A 87 -2.05 0.26 -20.87
C ARG A 87 -1.13 1.47 -21.06
N TYR A 88 -1.60 2.64 -20.64
CA TYR A 88 -0.75 3.82 -20.55
C TYR A 88 -0.03 3.82 -19.21
N GLY A 89 1.30 3.90 -19.25
CA GLY A 89 2.10 4.24 -18.07
C GLY A 89 2.05 5.74 -17.82
N GLU A 90 1.76 6.16 -16.59
CA GLU A 90 1.65 7.56 -16.23
C GLU A 90 2.48 7.90 -14.99
N TRP A 91 3.42 8.83 -15.14
CA TRP A 91 4.26 9.27 -14.02
C TRP A 91 3.47 9.89 -12.85
N PHE A 92 2.27 10.41 -13.11
CA PHE A 92 1.38 10.89 -12.06
C PHE A 92 0.78 9.75 -11.22
N ASP A 93 0.68 8.53 -11.76
CA ASP A 93 0.29 7.36 -10.99
C ASP A 93 1.40 6.97 -10.03
N LEU A 94 2.67 7.01 -10.47
CA LEU A 94 3.81 6.86 -9.56
C LEU A 94 3.78 7.91 -8.43
N ALA A 95 3.47 9.17 -8.74
CA ALA A 95 3.34 10.21 -7.72
C ALA A 95 2.20 9.91 -6.72
N ALA A 96 1.03 9.46 -7.22
CA ALA A 96 -0.09 9.05 -6.39
C ALA A 96 0.26 7.83 -5.50
N ASN A 97 0.98 6.84 -6.05
CA ASN A 97 1.45 5.66 -5.34
C ASN A 97 2.39 6.05 -4.19
N VAL A 98 3.40 6.89 -4.46
CA VAL A 98 4.34 7.39 -3.44
C VAL A 98 3.62 8.22 -2.37
N GLY A 99 2.67 9.07 -2.78
CA GLY A 99 1.80 9.81 -1.85
C GLY A 99 1.01 8.88 -0.94
N GLY A 100 0.45 7.79 -1.50
CA GLY A 100 -0.24 6.74 -0.78
C GLY A 100 0.66 6.07 0.24
N LEU A 101 1.87 5.64 -0.16
CA LEU A 101 2.87 5.04 0.73
C LEU A 101 3.16 5.95 1.94
N MET A 102 3.42 7.24 1.69
CA MET A 102 3.67 8.21 2.77
C MET A 102 2.47 8.35 3.71
N CYS A 103 1.26 8.49 3.15
CA CYS A 103 0.02 8.59 3.93
C CYS A 103 -0.21 7.35 4.81
N GLY A 104 -0.07 6.15 4.23
CA GLY A 104 -0.20 4.89 4.97
C GLY A 104 0.81 4.76 6.12
N ALA A 105 2.05 5.20 5.90
CA ALA A 105 3.08 5.21 6.95
C ALA A 105 2.78 6.23 8.08
N ILE A 106 2.29 7.43 7.73
CA ILE A 106 1.88 8.45 8.70
C ILE A 106 0.72 7.93 9.55
N LEU A 107 -0.33 7.40 8.91
CA LEU A 107 -1.51 6.85 9.60
C LEU A 107 -1.11 5.71 10.57
N ALA A 108 -0.27 4.78 10.12
CA ALA A 108 0.23 3.71 10.96
C ALA A 108 1.05 4.24 12.16
N SER A 109 1.84 5.30 11.96
CA SER A 109 2.62 5.93 13.03
C SER A 109 1.71 6.59 14.07
N ILE A 110 0.65 7.28 13.63
CA ILE A 110 -0.37 7.87 14.51
C ILE A 110 -1.06 6.75 15.32
N ILE A 111 -1.46 5.65 14.68
CA ILE A 111 -2.11 4.52 15.39
C ILE A 111 -1.17 3.90 16.42
N ASN A 112 0.10 3.68 16.08
CA ASN A 112 1.09 3.14 17.02
C ASN A 112 1.39 4.11 18.18
N TRP A 113 1.27 5.42 17.96
CA TRP A 113 1.41 6.43 19.01
C TRP A 113 0.21 6.47 19.96
N ILE A 114 -1.02 6.40 19.42
CA ILE A 114 -2.26 6.39 20.23
C ILE A 114 -2.43 5.06 20.99
N PHE A 115 -2.05 3.93 20.37
CA PHE A 115 -2.21 2.59 20.92
C PHE A 115 -0.87 1.84 21.02
N PRO A 116 0.04 2.27 21.90
CA PRO A 116 1.33 1.61 22.06
C PRO A 116 1.15 0.16 22.51
N LEU A 117 1.96 -0.73 21.92
CA LEU A 117 1.98 -2.17 22.17
C LEU A 117 2.29 -2.54 23.64
N THR A 118 2.72 -1.57 24.46
CA THR A 118 3.10 -1.73 25.87
C THR A 118 1.93 -1.69 26.86
N SER A 119 0.68 -1.73 26.41
CA SER A 119 -0.51 -1.67 27.28
C SER A 119 -0.97 -3.01 27.87
N ASN A 120 -0.06 -3.96 28.16
CA ASN A 120 -0.27 -5.11 29.07
C ASN A 120 0.98 -6.01 29.19
N VAL A 121 2.07 -5.45 29.72
CA VAL A 121 3.09 -6.27 30.41
C VAL A 121 3.18 -5.69 31.82
N ASN A 122 2.67 -6.46 32.79
CA ASN A 122 2.64 -6.19 34.24
C ASN A 122 1.46 -5.35 34.76
N LYS A 123 0.31 -6.00 34.94
CA LYS A 123 -0.52 -5.90 36.15
C LYS A 123 -1.03 -7.27 36.52
#